data_AF-A0A439USN9-F1
#
_entry.id   AF-A0A439USN9-F1
#
_cell.length_a   1.000
_cell.length_b   1.000
_cell.length_c   1.000
_cell.angle_alpha   90.00
_cell.angle_beta   90.00
_cell.angle_gamma   90.00
#
_symmetry.space_group_name_H-M   'P 1'
#
loop_
_entity.id
_entity.type
_entity.pdbx_description
1 polymer ?
#
loop_
_entity_poly.entity_id
_entity_poly.type
_entity_poly.pdbx_seq_one_letter_code
_entity_poly.pdbx_strand_id
1 'polypeptide(L)'
;MTDSASDGETARAYLDSLRRGDLSALLLHVRFEYGTLGVSNEGVVVVKAPQPFVEALSALPQRDRKRIAEAVLSRRDLRVPEDIVLKKWGDPLDGPATLLPDLIIHREMMIAVATGGQSIQDVDDYYSARQARLVEGCAAAGIKYENPHDSLWDWYNHWKTEGWGTYAERREYVRKLFAGPVAAAVARVNSPSPVTEREPTGWERVDRSLAKVRQQFSMAAAEEDWQAIGLVCREVLISLGQAVYIEGLHESADGVKPSATDAKRMLEAYVRHELPGEGYKEVRAHARAAVDLAVHLQHRRTATRRLAALCLEATSSAVAVVAIIAGRNL
;
A
#
# COMPACT_ATOMS: atom_id res chain seq x y z
N MET A 1 13.71 -18.43 -23.43
CA MET A 1 13.71 -17.86 -22.06
C MET A 1 13.52 -16.37 -22.21
N THR A 2 12.28 -15.91 -22.09
CA THR A 2 11.91 -14.50 -22.17
C THR A 2 12.20 -13.86 -20.81
N ASP A 3 12.86 -12.71 -20.84
CA ASP A 3 13.18 -11.93 -19.65
C ASP A 3 11.89 -11.30 -19.09
N SER A 4 11.27 -12.01 -18.14
CA SER A 4 9.91 -11.70 -17.65
C SER A 4 9.80 -10.32 -17.00
N ALA A 5 10.92 -9.76 -16.53
CA ALA A 5 10.94 -8.43 -15.92
C ALA A 5 10.73 -7.32 -16.96
N SER A 6 11.42 -7.40 -18.10
CA SER A 6 11.30 -6.42 -19.19
C SER A 6 9.93 -6.46 -19.88
N ASP A 7 9.38 -7.66 -20.03
CA ASP A 7 8.04 -7.84 -20.62
C ASP A 7 6.94 -7.26 -19.69
N GLY A 8 7.09 -7.42 -18.38
CA GLY A 8 6.16 -6.83 -17.40
C GLY A 8 6.19 -5.31 -17.37
N GLU A 9 7.36 -4.69 -17.40
CA GLU A 9 7.49 -3.23 -17.51
C GLU A 9 6.88 -2.69 -18.80
N THR A 10 7.08 -3.39 -19.92
CA THR A 10 6.52 -3.02 -21.22
C THR A 10 4.99 -3.05 -21.19
N ALA A 11 4.39 -4.12 -20.65
CA ALA A 11 2.94 -4.23 -20.55
C ALA A 11 2.34 -3.14 -19.66
N ARG A 12 2.96 -2.84 -18.51
CA ARG A 12 2.53 -1.75 -17.63
C ARG A 12 2.62 -0.39 -18.30
N ALA A 13 3.73 -0.07 -18.96
CA ALA A 13 3.90 1.18 -19.70
C ALA A 13 2.85 1.35 -20.81
N TYR A 14 2.49 0.27 -21.51
CA TYR A 14 1.39 0.28 -22.48
C TYR A 14 0.05 0.64 -21.82
N LEU A 15 -0.29 0.00 -20.69
CA LEU A 15 -1.54 0.28 -19.97
C LEU A 15 -1.59 1.71 -19.42
N ASP A 16 -0.48 2.21 -18.89
CA ASP A 16 -0.36 3.58 -18.42
C ASP A 16 -0.55 4.60 -19.56
N SER A 17 -0.06 4.30 -20.77
CA SER A 17 -0.30 5.14 -21.96
C SER A 17 -1.79 5.24 -22.33
N LEU A 18 -2.60 4.24 -21.97
CA LEU A 18 -4.05 4.20 -22.15
C LEU A 18 -4.81 4.75 -20.94
N ARG A 19 -4.11 5.32 -19.95
CA ARG A 19 -4.67 5.75 -18.65
C ARG A 19 -5.38 4.62 -17.90
N ARG A 20 -4.92 3.37 -18.09
CA ARG A 20 -5.36 2.18 -17.35
C ARG A 20 -4.39 1.84 -16.23
N GLY A 21 -4.13 2.82 -15.36
CA GLY A 21 -3.24 2.67 -14.21
C GLY A 21 -3.74 1.61 -13.22
N ASP A 22 -5.06 1.35 -13.17
CA ASP A 22 -5.68 0.25 -12.44
C ASP A 22 -5.17 -1.11 -12.91
N LEU A 23 -5.20 -1.36 -14.22
CA LEU A 23 -4.70 -2.60 -14.80
C LEU A 23 -3.18 -2.67 -14.67
N SER A 24 -2.46 -1.58 -14.93
CA SER A 24 -1.00 -1.51 -14.77
C SER A 24 -0.56 -1.91 -13.36
N ALA A 25 -1.22 -1.37 -12.34
CA ALA A 25 -0.93 -1.64 -10.93
C ALA A 25 -1.22 -3.11 -10.53
N LEU A 26 -2.25 -3.74 -11.10
CA LEU A 26 -2.52 -5.16 -10.88
C LEU A 26 -1.43 -6.09 -11.44
N LEU A 27 -0.57 -5.61 -12.34
CA LEU A 27 0.50 -6.41 -12.96
C LEU A 27 1.83 -6.36 -12.21
N LEU A 28 1.92 -5.70 -11.05
CA LEU A 28 3.19 -5.56 -10.32
C LEU A 28 3.76 -6.86 -9.77
N HIS A 29 2.89 -7.76 -9.29
CA HIS A 29 3.30 -9.02 -8.65
C HIS A 29 3.11 -10.22 -9.59
N VAL A 30 3.15 -9.96 -10.89
CA VAL A 30 2.71 -10.90 -11.92
C VAL A 30 3.87 -11.31 -12.82
N ARG A 31 3.83 -12.56 -13.28
CA ARG A 31 4.73 -13.08 -14.32
C ARG A 31 3.95 -13.45 -15.56
N PHE A 32 4.50 -13.12 -16.73
CA PHE A 32 3.90 -13.42 -18.02
C PHE A 32 4.62 -14.57 -18.71
N GLU A 33 3.84 -15.44 -19.33
CA GLU A 33 4.31 -16.36 -20.36
C GLU A 33 3.42 -16.16 -21.58
N TYR A 34 4.00 -16.19 -22.78
CA TYR A 34 3.23 -16.12 -24.01
C TYR A 34 3.84 -17.00 -25.08
N GLY A 35 3.02 -17.38 -26.04
CA GLY A 35 3.38 -18.26 -27.14
C GLY A 35 2.25 -18.36 -28.15
N THR A 36 2.26 -19.40 -28.97
CA THR A 36 1.19 -19.70 -29.93
C THR A 36 0.43 -20.96 -29.55
N LEU A 37 -0.85 -21.05 -29.93
CA LEU A 37 -1.62 -22.29 -29.84
C LEU A 37 -1.48 -23.07 -31.16
N GLY A 38 -0.62 -24.08 -31.19
CA GLY A 38 -0.43 -24.92 -32.38
C GLY A 38 0.26 -24.20 -33.54
N VAL A 39 -0.22 -24.42 -34.76
CA VAL A 39 0.41 -23.93 -36.02
C VAL A 39 -0.12 -22.55 -36.45
N SER A 40 -1.15 -22.02 -35.77
CA SER A 40 -1.70 -20.69 -36.06
C SER A 40 -0.86 -19.59 -35.39
N ASN A 41 -0.93 -18.36 -35.93
CA ASN A 41 -0.34 -17.18 -35.27
C ASN A 41 -1.22 -16.64 -34.11
N GLU A 42 -2.07 -17.50 -33.53
CA GLU A 42 -2.95 -17.16 -32.43
C GLU A 42 -2.16 -17.16 -31.13
N GLY A 43 -1.99 -15.99 -30.53
CA GLY A 43 -1.25 -15.80 -29.31
C GLY A 43 -1.98 -16.40 -28.11
N VAL A 44 -1.22 -16.93 -27.17
CA VAL A 44 -1.69 -17.29 -25.83
C VAL A 44 -0.93 -16.45 -24.84
N VAL A 45 -1.64 -15.85 -23.88
CA VAL A 45 -1.04 -15.09 -22.78
C VAL A 45 -1.42 -15.78 -21.48
N VAL A 46 -0.43 -16.30 -20.76
CA VAL A 46 -0.56 -16.87 -19.42
C VAL A 46 -0.04 -15.87 -18.40
N VAL A 47 -0.87 -15.59 -17.39
CA VAL A 47 -0.60 -14.62 -16.34
C VAL A 47 -0.56 -15.37 -15.01
N LYS A 48 0.63 -15.40 -14.40
CA LYS A 48 0.90 -16.06 -13.13
C LYS A 48 0.93 -15.03 -12.01
N ALA A 49 0.08 -15.17 -11.00
CA ALA A 49 -0.05 -14.19 -9.91
C ALA A 49 -0.34 -14.85 -8.55
N PRO A 50 0.11 -14.26 -7.44
CA PRO A 50 -0.28 -14.69 -6.10
C PRO A 50 -1.71 -14.28 -5.78
N GLN A 51 -2.26 -14.80 -4.67
CA GLN A 51 -3.49 -14.23 -4.10
C GLN A 51 -3.18 -12.89 -3.42
N PRO A 52 -4.10 -11.90 -3.41
CA PRO A 52 -5.41 -11.89 -4.10
C PRO A 52 -5.35 -11.39 -5.55
N PHE A 53 -4.17 -11.14 -6.12
CA PHE A 53 -4.03 -10.59 -7.48
C PHE A 53 -4.64 -11.49 -8.56
N VAL A 54 -4.47 -12.82 -8.46
CA VAL A 54 -5.08 -13.75 -9.43
C VAL A 54 -6.60 -13.72 -9.39
N GLU A 55 -7.20 -13.58 -8.21
CA GLU A 55 -8.66 -13.44 -8.04
C GLU A 55 -9.16 -12.11 -8.62
N ALA A 56 -8.46 -11.01 -8.33
CA ALA A 56 -8.78 -9.69 -8.90
C ALA A 56 -8.74 -9.69 -10.43
N LEU A 57 -7.69 -10.27 -11.02
CA LEU A 57 -7.56 -10.41 -12.46
C LEU A 57 -8.66 -11.28 -13.07
N SER A 58 -9.10 -12.32 -12.35
CA SER A 58 -10.20 -13.19 -12.78
C SER A 58 -11.56 -12.48 -12.74
N ALA A 59 -11.75 -11.59 -11.76
CA ALA A 59 -12.99 -10.84 -11.58
C ALA A 59 -13.18 -9.73 -12.62
N LEU A 60 -12.10 -9.27 -13.26
CA LEU A 60 -12.16 -8.21 -14.29
C LEU A 60 -13.09 -8.59 -15.44
N PRO A 61 -13.82 -7.61 -16.03
CA PRO A 61 -14.55 -7.84 -17.27
C PRO A 61 -13.63 -8.35 -18.40
N GLN A 62 -14.15 -9.21 -19.29
CA GLN A 62 -13.36 -9.78 -20.40
C GLN A 62 -12.63 -8.71 -21.23
N ARG A 63 -13.26 -7.56 -21.49
CA ARG A 63 -12.63 -6.43 -22.20
C ARG A 63 -11.35 -5.91 -21.54
N ASP A 64 -11.25 -5.99 -20.21
CA ASP A 64 -10.09 -5.55 -19.44
C ASP A 64 -9.01 -6.63 -19.42
N ARG A 65 -9.41 -7.91 -19.35
CA ARG A 65 -8.48 -9.04 -19.52
C ARG A 65 -7.87 -9.09 -20.93
N LYS A 66 -8.68 -8.85 -21.97
CA LYS A 66 -8.21 -8.64 -23.34
C LYS A 66 -7.22 -7.49 -23.42
N ARG A 67 -7.48 -6.37 -22.72
CA ARG A 67 -6.56 -5.23 -22.68
C ARG A 67 -5.20 -5.59 -22.08
N ILE A 68 -5.17 -6.48 -21.09
CA ILE A 68 -3.93 -7.04 -20.55
C ILE A 68 -3.22 -7.90 -21.61
N ALA A 69 -3.95 -8.74 -22.36
CA ALA A 69 -3.36 -9.52 -23.45
C ALA A 69 -2.74 -8.63 -24.54
N GLU A 70 -3.43 -7.56 -24.95
CA GLU A 70 -2.90 -6.55 -25.88
C GLU A 70 -1.63 -5.90 -25.35
N ALA A 71 -1.59 -5.57 -24.06
CA ALA A 71 -0.43 -4.97 -23.43
C ALA A 71 0.80 -5.89 -23.46
N VAL A 72 0.60 -7.16 -23.08
CA VAL A 72 1.67 -8.19 -23.07
C VAL A 72 2.20 -8.45 -24.48
N LEU A 73 1.34 -8.46 -25.49
CA LEU A 73 1.71 -8.73 -26.88
C LEU A 73 2.02 -7.47 -27.70
N SER A 74 2.03 -6.27 -27.09
CA SER A 74 2.15 -4.98 -27.78
C SER A 74 3.40 -4.80 -28.65
N ARG A 75 4.46 -5.58 -28.39
CA ARG A 75 5.71 -5.59 -29.16
C ARG A 75 5.96 -6.91 -29.90
N ARG A 76 4.92 -7.72 -30.10
CA ARG A 76 4.99 -9.07 -30.67
C ARG A 76 4.11 -9.15 -31.91
N ASP A 77 4.57 -9.90 -32.91
CA ASP A 77 3.79 -10.17 -34.13
C ASP A 77 2.91 -11.42 -33.94
N LEU A 78 2.03 -11.37 -32.93
CA LEU A 78 1.07 -12.43 -32.61
C LEU A 78 -0.34 -11.85 -32.64
N ARG A 79 -1.33 -12.64 -33.07
CA ARG A 79 -2.74 -12.23 -32.88
C ARG A 79 -3.07 -12.25 -31.40
N VAL A 80 -3.68 -11.18 -30.93
CA VAL A 80 -4.06 -11.04 -29.52
C VAL A 80 -5.24 -11.96 -29.20
N PRO A 81 -5.15 -12.81 -28.17
CA PRO A 81 -6.29 -13.62 -27.74
C PRO A 81 -7.41 -12.77 -27.14
N GLU A 82 -8.64 -13.28 -27.18
CA GLU A 82 -9.80 -12.63 -26.55
C GLU A 82 -9.75 -12.64 -25.01
N ASP A 83 -8.92 -13.51 -24.42
CA ASP A 83 -8.76 -13.60 -22.98
C ASP A 83 -7.34 -14.06 -22.58
N ILE A 84 -6.99 -13.86 -21.31
CA ILE A 84 -5.77 -14.35 -20.68
C ILE A 84 -6.03 -15.65 -19.91
N VAL A 85 -5.01 -16.50 -19.81
CA VAL A 85 -5.03 -17.69 -18.95
C VAL A 85 -4.43 -17.33 -17.59
N LEU A 86 -5.24 -17.38 -16.54
CA LEU A 86 -4.78 -17.08 -15.18
C LEU A 86 -4.28 -18.34 -14.48
N LYS A 87 -3.13 -18.23 -13.79
CA LYS A 87 -2.59 -19.30 -12.94
C LYS A 87 -2.15 -18.74 -11.59
N LYS A 88 -2.55 -19.39 -10.50
CA LYS A 88 -2.03 -19.08 -9.17
C LYS A 88 -0.52 -19.40 -9.13
N TRP A 89 0.27 -18.50 -8.58
CA TRP A 89 1.72 -18.66 -8.44
C TRP A 89 2.25 -17.87 -7.24
N GLY A 90 3.17 -18.48 -6.48
CA GLY A 90 3.75 -17.88 -5.28
C GLY A 90 2.84 -17.97 -4.05
N ASP A 91 3.37 -17.48 -2.93
CA ASP A 91 2.65 -17.40 -1.66
C ASP A 91 1.58 -16.29 -1.71
N PRO A 92 0.46 -16.42 -0.97
CA PRO A 92 -0.48 -15.33 -0.79
C PRO A 92 0.22 -14.08 -0.25
N LEU A 93 -0.20 -12.91 -0.77
CA LEU A 93 0.19 -11.62 -0.24
C LEU A 93 -0.87 -11.14 0.73
N ASP A 94 -0.43 -10.47 1.79
CA ASP A 94 -1.27 -9.86 2.81
C ASP A 94 -0.87 -8.39 3.04
N GLY A 95 -1.70 -7.69 3.81
CA GLY A 95 -1.41 -6.32 4.24
C GLY A 95 -1.64 -5.26 3.14
N PRO A 96 -0.98 -4.09 3.23
CA PRO A 96 -1.32 -2.92 2.42
C PRO A 96 -1.21 -3.11 0.89
N ALA A 97 -0.42 -4.09 0.45
CA ALA A 97 -0.27 -4.41 -0.97
C ALA A 97 -1.55 -5.01 -1.59
N THR A 98 -2.45 -5.58 -0.77
CA THR A 98 -3.68 -6.21 -1.25
C THR A 98 -4.85 -5.24 -1.44
N LEU A 99 -4.72 -3.99 -1.00
CA LEU A 99 -5.84 -3.03 -1.03
C LEU A 99 -6.41 -2.82 -2.44
N LEU A 100 -5.55 -2.69 -3.45
CA LEU A 100 -6.03 -2.54 -4.83
C LEU A 100 -6.77 -3.78 -5.33
N PRO A 101 -6.17 -5.00 -5.33
CA PRO A 101 -6.90 -6.18 -5.78
C PRO A 101 -8.16 -6.43 -4.96
N ASP A 102 -8.16 -6.22 -3.64
CA ASP A 102 -9.35 -6.39 -2.80
C ASP A 102 -10.47 -5.41 -3.18
N LEU A 103 -10.16 -4.14 -3.43
CA LEU A 103 -11.13 -3.14 -3.93
C LEU A 103 -11.73 -3.55 -5.28
N ILE A 104 -10.91 -4.10 -6.19
CA ILE A 104 -11.37 -4.56 -7.50
C ILE A 104 -12.31 -5.77 -7.35
N ILE A 105 -11.91 -6.78 -6.57
CA ILE A 105 -12.74 -7.97 -6.33
C ILE A 105 -14.08 -7.55 -5.72
N HIS A 106 -14.05 -6.66 -4.73
CA HIS A 106 -15.26 -6.19 -4.03
C HIS A 106 -16.21 -5.44 -4.97
N ARG A 107 -15.66 -4.55 -5.80
CA ARG A 107 -16.42 -3.82 -6.83
C ARG A 107 -17.09 -4.76 -7.82
N GLU A 108 -16.33 -5.71 -8.37
CA GLU A 108 -16.85 -6.64 -9.38
C GLU A 108 -17.87 -7.62 -8.78
N MET A 109 -17.70 -8.04 -7.52
CA MET A 109 -18.68 -8.87 -6.81
C MET A 109 -20.03 -8.15 -6.64
N MET A 110 -20.01 -6.88 -6.22
CA MET A 110 -21.23 -6.05 -6.14
C MET A 110 -21.94 -5.92 -7.50
N ILE A 111 -21.17 -5.76 -8.59
CA ILE A 111 -21.71 -5.71 -9.95
C ILE A 111 -22.29 -7.06 -10.37
N ALA A 112 -21.56 -8.15 -10.15
CA ALA A 112 -21.97 -9.49 -10.54
C ALA A 112 -23.33 -9.84 -9.91
N VAL A 113 -23.46 -9.66 -8.60
CA VAL A 113 -24.71 -9.87 -7.87
C VAL A 113 -25.84 -8.97 -8.39
N ALA A 114 -25.59 -7.67 -8.58
CA ALA A 114 -26.61 -6.73 -9.05
C ALA A 114 -27.09 -6.99 -10.48
N THR A 115 -26.35 -7.78 -11.25
CA THR A 115 -26.65 -8.16 -12.64
C THR A 115 -27.01 -9.64 -12.82
N GLY A 116 -27.17 -10.38 -11.72
CA GLY A 116 -27.57 -11.79 -11.72
C GLY A 116 -26.44 -12.77 -12.08
N GLY A 117 -25.18 -12.34 -12.01
CA GLY A 117 -24.01 -13.18 -12.27
C GLY A 117 -23.61 -14.09 -11.10
N GLN A 118 -24.03 -13.76 -9.87
CA GLN A 118 -23.78 -14.56 -8.68
C GLN A 118 -24.98 -14.49 -7.71
N SER A 119 -25.17 -15.56 -6.95
CA SER A 119 -26.17 -15.68 -5.88
C SER A 119 -25.67 -15.00 -4.61
N ILE A 120 -26.47 -14.12 -4.00
CA ILE A 120 -26.10 -13.43 -2.74
C ILE A 120 -25.79 -14.46 -1.64
N GLN A 121 -26.63 -15.49 -1.53
CA GLN A 121 -26.53 -16.53 -0.51
C GLN A 121 -25.16 -17.23 -0.52
N ASP A 122 -24.52 -17.33 -1.67
CA ASP A 122 -23.26 -18.06 -1.82
C ASP A 122 -22.03 -17.19 -1.54
N VAL A 123 -22.16 -15.86 -1.63
CA VAL A 123 -21.01 -14.94 -1.62
C VAL A 123 -21.04 -13.87 -0.52
N ASP A 124 -22.14 -13.71 0.22
CA ASP A 124 -22.29 -12.66 1.24
C ASP A 124 -21.24 -12.75 2.35
N ASP A 125 -20.94 -13.95 2.85
CA ASP A 125 -19.92 -14.13 3.89
C ASP A 125 -18.53 -13.65 3.43
N TYR A 126 -18.15 -13.95 2.18
CA TYR A 126 -16.90 -13.47 1.58
C TYR A 126 -16.90 -11.96 1.38
N TYR A 127 -18.04 -11.39 0.98
CA TYR A 127 -18.22 -9.95 0.83
C TYR A 127 -18.07 -9.23 2.17
N SER A 128 -18.81 -9.62 3.20
CA SER A 128 -18.80 -8.96 4.51
C SER A 128 -17.43 -9.06 5.19
N ALA A 129 -16.76 -10.20 5.08
CA ALA A 129 -15.39 -10.34 5.58
C ALA A 129 -14.41 -9.41 4.85
N ARG A 130 -14.53 -9.25 3.52
CA ARG A 130 -13.69 -8.32 2.75
C ARG A 130 -14.04 -6.86 3.02
N GLN A 131 -15.32 -6.53 3.20
CA GLN A 131 -15.80 -5.19 3.55
C GLN A 131 -15.16 -4.72 4.85
N ALA A 132 -15.15 -5.54 5.90
CA ALA A 132 -14.51 -5.21 7.17
C ALA A 132 -13.00 -4.92 7.01
N ARG A 133 -12.28 -5.78 6.29
CA ARG A 133 -10.85 -5.58 6.00
C ARG A 133 -10.58 -4.34 5.15
N LEU A 134 -11.45 -4.04 4.19
CA LEU A 134 -11.32 -2.85 3.34
C LEU A 134 -11.57 -1.56 4.12
N VAL A 135 -12.55 -1.53 5.03
CA VAL A 135 -12.79 -0.38 5.90
C VAL A 135 -11.56 -0.08 6.75
N GLU A 136 -11.01 -1.09 7.44
CA GLU A 136 -9.82 -0.93 8.27
C GLU A 136 -8.57 -0.59 7.42
N GLY A 137 -8.32 -1.37 6.38
CA GLY A 137 -7.14 -1.23 5.53
C GLY A 137 -7.11 0.08 4.75
N CYS A 138 -8.25 0.55 4.23
CA CYS A 138 -8.33 1.86 3.59
C CYS A 138 -8.14 2.99 4.60
N ALA A 139 -8.72 2.89 5.81
CA ALA A 139 -8.52 3.89 6.85
C ALA A 139 -7.03 3.99 7.26
N ALA A 140 -6.37 2.84 7.50
CA ALA A 140 -4.94 2.78 7.80
C ALA A 140 -4.08 3.35 6.67
N ALA A 141 -4.45 3.07 5.42
CA ALA A 141 -3.76 3.61 4.24
C ALA A 141 -4.10 5.07 3.90
N GLY A 142 -5.02 5.71 4.66
CA GLY A 142 -5.48 7.07 4.39
C GLY A 142 -6.29 7.20 3.10
N ILE A 143 -6.91 6.11 2.65
CA ILE A 143 -7.79 6.05 1.49
C ILE A 143 -9.22 6.31 1.98
N LYS A 144 -9.87 7.33 1.42
CA LYS A 144 -11.28 7.59 1.69
C LYS A 144 -12.13 6.50 1.03
N TYR A 145 -12.66 5.58 1.84
CA TYR A 145 -13.55 4.49 1.41
C TYR A 145 -14.84 4.52 2.25
N GLU A 146 -15.96 4.83 1.60
CA GLU A 146 -17.27 5.05 2.24
C GLU A 146 -18.34 4.18 1.55
N ASN A 147 -18.15 2.86 1.54
CA ASN A 147 -19.19 1.94 1.09
C ASN A 147 -20.22 1.71 2.21
N PRO A 148 -21.49 2.13 2.03
CA PRO A 148 -22.50 2.03 3.08
C PRO A 148 -23.13 0.63 3.21
N HIS A 149 -22.75 -0.32 2.35
CA HIS A 149 -23.36 -1.65 2.30
C HIS A 149 -22.48 -2.66 3.04
N ASP A 150 -22.84 -2.98 4.29
CA ASP A 150 -22.09 -3.93 5.13
C ASP A 150 -22.28 -5.39 4.65
N SER A 151 -23.41 -5.67 3.98
CA SER A 151 -23.71 -6.92 3.28
C SER A 151 -24.17 -6.69 1.83
N LEU A 152 -24.17 -7.74 1.02
CA LEU A 152 -24.79 -7.75 -0.30
C LEU A 152 -26.32 -7.68 -0.20
N TRP A 153 -26.91 -8.08 0.93
CA TRP A 153 -28.33 -7.86 1.19
C TRP A 153 -28.66 -6.37 1.37
N ASP A 154 -27.81 -5.61 2.05
CA ASP A 154 -27.96 -4.15 2.16
C ASP A 154 -27.87 -3.49 0.79
N TRP A 155 -26.88 -3.91 -0.01
CA TRP A 155 -26.73 -3.47 -1.40
C TRP A 155 -27.98 -3.80 -2.23
N TYR A 156 -28.51 -5.03 -2.13
CA TYR A 156 -29.75 -5.45 -2.78
C TYR A 156 -30.95 -4.58 -2.38
N ASN A 157 -31.14 -4.38 -1.08
CA ASN A 157 -32.23 -3.58 -0.54
C ASN A 157 -32.14 -2.12 -0.99
N HIS A 158 -30.92 -1.58 -1.09
CA HIS A 158 -30.70 -0.22 -1.55
C HIS A 158 -31.18 -0.01 -2.98
N TRP A 159 -30.70 -0.79 -3.96
CA TRP A 159 -31.13 -0.55 -5.35
C TRP A 159 -32.61 -0.89 -5.58
N LYS A 160 -33.19 -1.76 -4.74
CA LYS A 160 -34.64 -2.05 -4.76
C LYS A 160 -35.44 -0.86 -4.27
N THR A 161 -34.98 -0.21 -3.20
CA THR A 161 -35.60 0.99 -2.63
C THR A 161 -35.49 2.19 -3.58
N GLU A 162 -34.33 2.37 -4.20
CA GLU A 162 -34.07 3.43 -5.19
C GLU A 162 -34.80 3.20 -6.53
N GLY A 163 -35.44 2.04 -6.72
CA GLY A 163 -36.21 1.74 -7.92
C GLY A 163 -35.38 1.49 -9.18
N TRP A 164 -34.09 1.13 -9.06
CA TRP A 164 -33.20 0.92 -10.20
C TRP A 164 -33.55 -0.37 -10.96
N GLY A 165 -34.34 -0.20 -12.02
CA GLY A 165 -34.83 -1.27 -12.87
C GLY A 165 -33.77 -1.83 -13.82
N THR A 166 -32.73 -1.06 -14.15
CA THR A 166 -31.74 -1.46 -15.16
C THR A 166 -30.40 -1.88 -14.57
N TYR A 167 -29.73 -2.81 -15.25
CA TYR A 167 -28.34 -3.17 -14.91
C TYR A 167 -27.35 -2.03 -15.15
N ALA A 168 -27.70 -1.04 -15.97
CA ALA A 168 -26.84 0.11 -16.23
C ALA A 168 -26.73 0.99 -14.98
N GLU A 169 -27.85 1.34 -14.35
CA GLU A 169 -27.91 2.17 -13.14
C GLU A 169 -27.11 1.55 -11.99
N ARG A 170 -27.32 0.25 -11.73
CA ARG A 170 -26.62 -0.48 -10.67
C ARG A 170 -25.10 -0.51 -10.88
N ARG A 171 -24.66 -0.73 -12.12
CA ARG A 171 -23.23 -0.69 -12.49
C ARG A 171 -22.64 0.70 -12.36
N GLU A 172 -23.40 1.73 -12.72
CA GLU A 172 -22.96 3.12 -12.61
C GLU A 172 -22.74 3.52 -11.14
N TYR A 173 -23.68 3.18 -10.27
CA TYR A 173 -23.54 3.41 -8.83
C TYR A 173 -22.26 2.78 -8.27
N VAL A 174 -22.06 1.47 -8.50
CA VAL A 174 -20.89 0.75 -7.98
C VAL A 174 -19.59 1.34 -8.57
N ARG A 175 -19.56 1.69 -9.86
CA ARG A 175 -18.37 2.33 -10.45
C ARG A 175 -18.05 3.67 -9.81
N LYS A 176 -19.07 4.51 -9.54
CA LYS A 176 -18.88 5.80 -8.85
C LYS A 176 -18.37 5.60 -7.42
N LEU A 177 -18.94 4.64 -6.69
CA LEU A 177 -18.57 4.32 -5.31
C LEU A 177 -17.09 3.94 -5.18
N PHE A 178 -16.55 3.16 -6.12
CA PHE A 178 -15.17 2.67 -6.07
C PHE A 178 -14.16 3.54 -6.83
N ALA A 179 -14.59 4.54 -7.60
CA ALA A 179 -13.69 5.34 -8.44
C ALA A 179 -12.58 6.04 -7.62
N GLY A 180 -12.95 6.71 -6.53
CA GLY A 180 -12.00 7.39 -5.63
C GLY A 180 -11.05 6.43 -4.92
N PRO A 181 -11.57 5.41 -4.19
CA PRO A 181 -10.74 4.42 -3.51
C PRO A 181 -9.76 3.70 -4.43
N VAL A 182 -10.20 3.27 -5.62
CA VAL A 182 -9.34 2.59 -6.60
C VAL A 182 -8.26 3.54 -7.11
N ALA A 183 -8.60 4.78 -7.45
CA ALA A 183 -7.61 5.77 -7.89
C ALA A 183 -6.55 6.05 -6.81
N ALA A 184 -6.95 6.16 -5.55
CA ALA A 184 -6.03 6.34 -4.42
C ALA A 184 -5.13 5.11 -4.20
N ALA A 185 -5.67 3.90 -4.31
CA ALA A 185 -4.89 2.67 -4.22
C ALA A 185 -3.86 2.57 -5.36
N VAL A 186 -4.25 2.89 -6.60
CA VAL A 186 -3.32 2.97 -7.75
C VAL A 186 -2.21 4.00 -7.53
N ALA A 187 -2.55 5.19 -7.00
CA ALA A 187 -1.56 6.22 -6.72
C ALA A 187 -0.49 5.75 -5.72
N ARG A 188 -0.90 5.04 -4.66
CA ARG A 188 0.04 4.43 -3.70
C ARG A 188 0.93 3.38 -4.33
N VAL A 189 0.39 2.60 -5.26
CA VAL A 189 1.13 1.58 -5.99
C VAL A 189 2.22 2.22 -6.89
N ASN A 190 1.89 3.32 -7.58
CA ASN A 190 2.82 4.02 -8.46
C ASN A 190 3.79 4.95 -7.71
N SER A 191 3.42 5.36 -6.50
CA SER A 191 4.24 6.16 -5.59
C SER A 191 4.36 5.46 -4.24
N PRO A 192 5.04 4.30 -4.18
CA PRO A 192 5.19 3.57 -2.94
C PRO A 192 5.94 4.43 -1.93
N SER A 193 5.53 4.32 -0.66
CA SER A 193 6.33 4.86 0.44
C SER A 193 7.71 4.17 0.41
N PRO A 194 8.81 4.91 0.63
CA PRO A 194 10.15 4.32 0.68
C PRO A 194 10.32 3.37 1.87
N VAL A 195 9.39 3.42 2.83
CA VAL A 195 9.40 2.62 4.04
C VAL A 195 8.24 1.62 3.96
N THR A 196 8.50 0.34 4.19
CA THR A 196 7.43 -0.65 4.36
C THR A 196 6.64 -0.36 5.64
N GLU A 197 5.34 -0.65 5.62
CA GLU A 197 4.50 -0.56 6.82
C GLU A 197 4.94 -1.65 7.81
N ARG A 198 5.16 -1.27 9.07
CA ARG A 198 5.58 -2.17 10.16
C ARG A 198 4.43 -2.29 11.14
N GLU A 199 4.38 -3.38 11.89
CA GLU A 199 3.40 -3.56 12.98
C GLU A 199 3.37 -2.33 13.90
N PRO A 200 2.17 -1.86 14.32
CA PRO A 200 2.05 -0.74 15.25
C PRO A 200 2.86 -0.97 16.51
N THR A 201 3.63 0.02 16.94
CA THR A 201 4.47 -0.05 18.14
C THR A 201 3.66 -0.08 19.44
N GLY A 202 2.35 0.15 19.39
CA GLY A 202 1.49 0.32 20.56
C GLY A 202 1.70 1.67 21.26
N TRP A 203 2.54 2.55 20.74
CA TRP A 203 2.60 3.95 21.15
C TRP A 203 1.70 4.74 20.20
N GLU A 204 0.42 4.90 20.58
CA GLU A 204 -0.64 5.46 19.71
C GLU A 204 -0.23 6.75 18.99
N ARG A 205 0.44 7.67 19.69
CA ARG A 205 0.89 8.94 19.10
C ARG A 205 1.99 8.75 18.06
N VAL A 206 2.92 7.81 18.27
CA VAL A 206 3.98 7.47 17.32
C VAL A 206 3.37 6.82 16.09
N ASP A 207 2.53 5.81 16.28
CA ASP A 207 1.89 5.03 15.21
C ASP A 207 1.01 5.90 14.33
N ARG A 208 0.12 6.72 14.94
CA ARG A 208 -0.72 7.67 14.21
C ARG A 208 0.10 8.69 13.41
N SER A 209 1.19 9.18 13.99
CA SER A 209 2.04 10.18 13.30
C SER A 209 2.83 9.55 12.16
N LEU A 210 3.29 8.30 12.30
CA LEU A 210 3.92 7.53 11.23
C LEU A 210 2.95 7.23 10.08
N ALA A 211 1.72 6.79 10.38
CA ALA A 211 0.70 6.56 9.37
C ALA A 211 0.39 7.86 8.60
N LYS A 212 0.24 8.98 9.33
CA LYS A 212 -0.01 10.30 8.74
C LYS A 212 1.11 10.73 7.78
N VAL A 213 2.39 10.64 8.19
CA VAL A 213 3.49 11.08 7.33
C VAL A 213 3.65 10.19 6.09
N ARG A 214 3.34 8.89 6.18
CA ARG A 214 3.31 7.98 5.03
C ARG A 214 2.21 8.36 4.04
N GLN A 215 1.01 8.66 4.53
CA GLN A 215 -0.08 9.15 3.70
C GLN A 215 0.30 10.46 3.01
N GLN A 216 0.82 11.44 3.76
CA GLN A 216 1.29 12.71 3.20
C GLN A 216 2.38 12.51 2.14
N PHE A 217 3.35 11.61 2.37
CA PHE A 217 4.38 11.27 1.40
C PHE A 217 3.79 10.74 0.08
N SER A 218 2.75 9.90 0.14
CA SER A 218 2.11 9.34 -1.06
C SER A 218 1.36 10.39 -1.90
N MET A 219 0.92 11.48 -1.28
CA MET A 219 0.14 12.55 -1.92
C MET A 219 0.98 13.78 -2.30
N ALA A 220 2.18 13.90 -1.74
CA ALA A 220 3.04 15.06 -1.91
C ALA A 220 3.52 15.22 -3.36
N ALA A 221 3.50 16.47 -3.83
CA ALA A 221 3.85 16.82 -5.21
C ALA A 221 4.76 18.05 -5.31
N ALA A 222 4.77 18.93 -4.30
CA ALA A 222 5.53 20.18 -4.30
C ALA A 222 6.54 20.29 -3.13
N GLU A 223 7.42 21.29 -3.19
CA GLU A 223 8.46 21.52 -2.18
C GLU A 223 7.88 21.66 -0.77
N GLU A 224 6.77 22.38 -0.65
CA GLU A 224 6.06 22.62 0.60
C GLU A 224 5.53 21.32 1.22
N ASP A 225 5.07 20.38 0.39
CA ASP A 225 4.64 19.06 0.86
C ASP A 225 5.83 18.25 1.40
N TRP A 226 6.97 18.31 0.70
CA TRP A 226 8.21 17.66 1.13
C TRP A 226 8.77 18.25 2.43
N GLN A 227 8.64 19.57 2.63
CA GLN A 227 8.97 20.23 3.88
C GLN A 227 8.03 19.77 5.01
N ALA A 228 6.73 19.67 4.74
CA ALA A 228 5.74 19.22 5.71
C ALA A 228 6.00 17.80 6.21
N ILE A 229 6.50 16.91 5.34
CA ILE A 229 6.94 15.55 5.73
C ILE A 229 8.07 15.60 6.75
N GLY A 230 9.07 16.47 6.56
CA GLY A 230 10.14 16.70 7.53
C GLY A 230 9.59 17.18 8.88
N LEU A 231 8.63 18.10 8.87
CA LEU A 231 7.99 18.58 10.09
C LEU A 231 7.28 17.47 10.86
N VAL A 232 6.55 16.58 10.19
CA VAL A 232 5.89 15.45 10.88
C VAL A 232 6.91 14.42 11.37
N CYS A 233 8.00 14.16 10.65
CA CYS A 233 9.09 13.30 11.12
C CYS A 233 9.69 13.78 12.45
N ARG A 234 9.85 15.09 12.63
CA ARG A 234 10.28 15.68 13.91
C ARG A 234 9.31 15.33 15.04
N GLU A 235 8.01 15.49 14.80
CA GLU A 235 6.98 15.20 15.80
C GLU A 235 6.91 13.71 16.16
N VAL A 236 7.20 12.82 15.20
CA VAL A 236 7.36 11.38 15.45
C VAL A 236 8.53 11.14 16.41
N LEU A 237 9.71 11.72 16.15
CA LEU A 237 10.88 11.55 17.03
C LEU A 237 10.65 12.11 18.43
N ILE A 238 10.01 13.28 18.55
CA ILE A 238 9.64 13.85 19.85
C ILE A 238 8.70 12.91 20.61
N SER A 239 7.65 12.42 19.94
CA SER A 239 6.70 11.50 20.56
C SER A 239 7.36 10.19 20.97
N LEU A 240 8.29 9.67 20.17
CA LEU A 240 9.07 8.48 20.48
C LEU A 240 9.97 8.72 21.71
N GLY A 241 10.72 9.82 21.73
CA GLY A 241 11.57 10.19 22.86
C GLY A 241 10.78 10.31 24.16
N GLN A 242 9.63 10.99 24.12
CA GLN A 242 8.72 11.11 25.26
C GLN A 242 8.15 9.76 25.73
N ALA A 243 7.98 8.79 24.83
CA ALA A 243 7.42 7.49 25.15
C ALA A 243 8.39 6.57 25.89
N VAL A 244 9.70 6.73 25.68
CA VAL A 244 10.74 5.84 26.25
C VAL A 244 11.66 6.52 27.26
N TYR A 245 11.76 7.85 27.25
CA TYR A 245 12.66 8.56 28.16
C TYR A 245 12.07 8.66 29.58
N ILE A 246 12.85 8.23 30.58
CA ILE A 246 12.52 8.33 31.99
C ILE A 246 13.56 9.23 32.65
N GLU A 247 13.11 10.37 33.17
CA GLU A 247 13.99 11.30 33.88
C GLU A 247 14.58 10.65 35.14
N GLY A 248 15.89 10.84 35.35
CA GLY A 248 16.62 10.27 36.48
C GLY A 248 17.10 8.83 36.25
N LEU A 249 16.55 8.12 35.26
CA LEU A 249 17.03 6.81 34.83
C LEU A 249 17.92 6.91 33.59
N HIS A 250 17.47 7.65 32.57
CA HIS A 250 18.17 7.81 31.30
C HIS A 250 19.05 9.06 31.34
N GLU A 251 20.27 8.92 31.84
CA GLU A 251 21.23 10.02 31.89
C GLU A 251 21.80 10.34 30.50
N SER A 252 21.87 11.64 30.18
CA SER A 252 22.46 12.10 28.93
C SER A 252 23.97 11.94 28.93
N ALA A 253 24.53 11.64 27.76
CA ALA A 253 25.97 11.43 27.61
C ALA A 253 26.81 12.68 27.89
N ASP A 254 26.22 13.87 27.68
CA ASP A 254 26.84 15.18 27.86
C ASP A 254 26.52 15.80 29.23
N GLY A 255 25.75 15.11 30.09
CA GLY A 255 25.29 15.62 31.39
C GLY A 255 24.24 16.73 31.30
N VAL A 256 23.79 17.10 30.10
CA VAL A 256 22.75 18.11 29.91
C VAL A 256 21.39 17.45 29.99
N LYS A 257 20.53 17.91 30.92
CA LYS A 257 19.16 17.41 31.04
C LYS A 257 18.37 17.68 29.73
N PRO A 258 17.85 16.65 29.05
CA PRO A 258 17.03 16.83 27.85
C PRO A 258 15.76 17.66 28.14
N SER A 259 15.40 18.56 27.23
CA SER A 259 14.10 19.25 27.29
C SER A 259 12.97 18.35 26.79
N ALA A 260 11.72 18.69 27.09
CA ALA A 260 10.54 17.90 26.67
C ALA A 260 10.41 17.66 25.15
N THR A 261 11.14 18.42 24.32
CA THR A 261 11.16 18.27 22.86
C THR A 261 12.54 17.93 22.30
N ASP A 262 13.52 17.64 23.16
CA ASP A 262 14.87 17.25 22.76
C ASP A 262 14.94 15.75 22.48
N ALA A 263 14.26 15.34 21.41
CA ALA A 263 14.13 13.95 21.00
C ALA A 263 15.48 13.25 20.85
N LYS A 264 16.48 13.94 20.28
CA LYS A 264 17.81 13.36 20.06
C LYS A 264 18.45 12.95 21.38
N ARG A 265 18.54 13.86 22.35
CA ARG A 265 19.15 13.52 23.65
C ARG A 265 18.35 12.47 24.41
N MET A 266 17.03 12.53 24.36
CA MET A 266 16.15 11.53 24.99
C MET A 266 16.41 10.12 24.45
N LEU A 267 16.44 9.96 23.13
CA LEU A 267 16.62 8.67 22.47
C LEU A 267 18.04 8.13 22.63
N GLU A 268 19.06 9.00 22.52
CA GLU A 268 20.45 8.60 22.77
C GLU A 268 20.66 8.12 24.23
N ALA A 269 20.06 8.80 25.21
CA ALA A 269 20.13 8.42 26.61
C ALA A 269 19.43 7.07 26.88
N TYR A 270 18.23 6.87 26.34
CA TYR A 270 17.49 5.61 26.43
C TYR A 270 18.30 4.44 25.86
N VAL A 271 18.74 4.54 24.59
CA VAL A 271 19.47 3.47 23.92
C VAL A 271 20.79 3.14 24.62
N ARG A 272 21.47 4.14 25.19
CA ARG A 272 22.69 3.95 25.97
C ARG A 272 22.42 3.20 27.28
N HIS A 273 21.31 3.51 27.95
CA HIS A 273 20.93 2.87 29.20
C HIS A 273 20.55 1.40 29.00
N GLU A 274 19.67 1.11 28.04
CA GLU A 274 19.16 -0.24 27.79
C GLU A 274 20.23 -1.20 27.23
N LEU A 275 21.17 -0.67 26.46
CA LEU A 275 22.19 -1.47 25.79
C LEU A 275 23.61 -1.04 26.22
N PRO A 276 24.03 -1.30 27.47
CA PRO A 276 25.32 -0.86 27.99
C PRO A 276 26.49 -1.75 27.50
N GLY A 277 27.70 -1.19 27.44
CA GLY A 277 28.93 -1.94 27.16
C GLY A 277 29.29 -2.07 25.66
N GLU A 278 30.47 -2.64 25.38
CA GLU A 278 31.00 -2.69 24.00
C GLU A 278 30.23 -3.65 23.09
N GLY A 279 29.60 -4.70 23.63
CA GLY A 279 28.88 -5.71 22.82
C GLY A 279 27.66 -5.18 22.06
N TYR A 280 27.16 -3.99 22.40
CA TYR A 280 26.04 -3.34 21.71
C TYR A 280 26.44 -2.10 20.92
N LYS A 281 27.75 -1.87 20.73
CA LYS A 281 28.27 -0.65 20.10
C LYS A 281 27.67 -0.39 18.72
N GLU A 282 27.56 -1.41 17.89
CA GLU A 282 27.05 -1.33 16.53
C GLU A 282 25.56 -0.98 16.51
N VAL A 283 24.78 -1.56 17.43
CA VAL A 283 23.34 -1.25 17.58
C VAL A 283 23.15 0.20 18.00
N ARG A 284 23.91 0.68 19.00
CA ARG A 284 23.86 2.08 19.42
C ARG A 284 24.29 3.03 18.31
N ALA A 285 25.34 2.68 17.55
CA ALA A 285 25.81 3.48 16.43
C ALA A 285 24.75 3.59 15.32
N HIS A 286 24.05 2.49 15.01
CA HIS A 286 22.96 2.49 14.04
C HIS A 286 21.78 3.35 14.50
N ALA A 287 21.31 3.17 15.73
CA ALA A 287 20.22 3.96 16.31
C ALA A 287 20.54 5.46 16.25
N ARG A 288 21.76 5.83 16.63
CA ARG A 288 22.24 7.21 16.59
C ARG A 288 22.30 7.76 15.17
N ALA A 289 22.85 7.01 14.22
CA ALA A 289 22.92 7.43 12.83
C ALA A 289 21.53 7.66 12.21
N ALA A 290 20.55 6.82 12.54
CA ALA A 290 19.17 6.99 12.11
C ALA A 290 18.55 8.30 12.66
N VAL A 291 18.69 8.54 13.98
CA VAL A 291 18.22 9.78 14.61
C VAL A 291 18.92 11.02 14.03
N ASP A 292 20.23 10.96 13.87
CA ASP A 292 21.03 12.08 13.34
C ASP A 292 20.62 12.46 11.91
N LEU A 293 20.42 11.46 11.05
CA LEU A 293 19.99 11.69 9.68
C LEU A 293 18.59 12.32 9.64
N ALA A 294 17.65 11.81 10.42
CA ALA A 294 16.29 12.36 10.48
C ALA A 294 16.28 13.81 10.98
N VAL A 295 16.96 14.09 12.11
CA VAL A 295 17.08 15.44 12.67
C VAL A 295 17.73 16.41 11.70
N HIS A 296 18.72 15.95 10.93
CA HIS A 296 19.39 16.79 9.93
C HIS A 296 18.48 17.15 8.74
N LEU A 297 17.56 16.26 8.36
CA LEU A 297 16.70 16.43 7.19
C LEU A 297 15.36 17.12 7.52
N GLN A 298 14.88 17.04 8.77
CA GLN A 298 13.53 17.48 9.16
C GLN A 298 13.24 18.99 8.96
N HIS A 299 14.29 19.83 8.86
CA HIS A 299 14.17 21.30 8.72
C HIS A 299 14.64 21.82 7.36
N ARG A 300 14.86 20.95 6.37
CA ARG A 300 15.37 21.37 5.06
C ARG A 300 14.31 22.15 4.30
N ARG A 301 14.54 23.46 4.11
CA ARG A 301 13.67 24.32 3.27
C ARG A 301 13.69 23.90 1.80
N THR A 302 14.82 23.45 1.28
CA THR A 302 14.93 22.94 -0.11
C THR A 302 14.61 21.44 -0.18
N ALA A 303 13.56 21.00 0.52
CA ALA A 303 13.21 19.57 0.59
C ALA A 303 12.76 19.05 -0.78
N THR A 304 13.42 18.00 -1.25
CA THR A 304 12.97 17.24 -2.43
C THR A 304 12.31 15.95 -1.97
N ARG A 305 11.55 15.30 -2.86
CA ARG A 305 11.02 13.94 -2.62
C ARG A 305 12.08 12.98 -2.09
N ARG A 306 13.31 13.04 -2.63
CA ARG A 306 14.43 12.19 -2.20
C ARG A 306 14.87 12.49 -0.76
N LEU A 307 14.96 13.76 -0.38
CA LEU A 307 15.32 14.16 0.98
C LEU A 307 14.21 13.82 1.98
N ALA A 308 12.95 14.04 1.61
CA ALA A 308 11.79 13.64 2.40
C ALA A 308 11.73 12.12 2.60
N ALA A 309 12.05 11.35 1.55
CA ALA A 309 12.12 9.88 1.62
C ALA A 309 13.20 9.40 2.59
N LEU A 310 14.40 9.99 2.52
CA LEU A 310 15.50 9.68 3.45
C LEU A 310 15.15 10.07 4.90
N CYS A 311 14.48 11.20 5.10
CA CYS A 311 14.02 11.64 6.42
C CYS A 311 13.00 10.65 7.01
N LEU A 312 12.02 10.24 6.21
CA LEU A 312 10.99 9.29 6.62
C LEU A 312 11.56 7.91 6.93
N GLU A 313 12.47 7.39 6.11
CA GLU A 313 13.15 6.11 6.37
C GLU A 313 13.98 6.19 7.66
N ALA A 314 14.80 7.23 7.82
CA ALA A 314 15.62 7.42 9.02
C ALA A 314 14.77 7.49 10.31
N THR A 315 13.66 8.23 10.26
CA THR A 315 12.68 8.32 11.36
C THR A 315 12.06 6.97 11.65
N SER A 316 11.62 6.25 10.61
CA SER A 316 10.97 4.95 10.76
C SER A 316 11.93 3.87 11.26
N SER A 317 13.20 3.94 10.87
CA SER A 317 14.27 3.07 11.37
C SER A 317 14.55 3.33 12.85
N ALA A 318 14.64 4.60 13.27
CA ALA A 318 14.78 4.96 14.68
C ALA A 318 13.61 4.42 15.53
N VAL A 319 12.37 4.55 15.06
CA VAL A 319 11.19 3.96 15.71
C VAL A 319 11.29 2.44 15.81
N ALA A 320 11.64 1.76 14.70
CA ALA A 320 11.74 0.31 14.67
C ALA A 320 12.79 -0.23 15.66
N VAL A 321 13.98 0.37 15.67
CA VAL A 321 15.06 -0.02 16.60
C VAL A 321 14.62 0.17 18.05
N VAL A 322 14.00 1.31 18.38
CA VAL A 322 13.54 1.59 19.74
C VAL A 322 12.40 0.66 20.17
N ALA A 323 11.47 0.34 19.27
CA ALA A 323 10.40 -0.62 19.54
C ALA A 323 10.96 -2.02 19.85
N ILE A 324 11.94 -2.50 19.06
CA ILE A 324 12.61 -3.78 19.29
C ILE A 324 13.31 -3.80 20.65
N ILE A 325 14.06 -2.74 21.00
CA ILE A 325 14.74 -2.63 22.30
C ILE A 325 13.71 -2.65 23.44
N ALA A 326 12.57 -1.99 23.27
CA ALA A 326 11.48 -1.95 24.24
C ALA A 326 10.65 -3.26 24.31
N GLY A 327 11.00 -4.28 23.52
CA GLY A 327 10.25 -5.55 23.45
C GLY A 327 8.86 -5.41 22.85
N ARG A 328 8.62 -4.37 22.04
CA ARG A 328 7.36 -4.17 21.33
C ARG A 328 7.49 -4.74 19.92
N ASN A 329 6.50 -5.52 19.49
CA ASN A 329 6.46 -6.23 18.20
C ASN A 329 7.36 -7.48 18.12
N LEU A 330 7.56 -8.18 19.24
CA LEU A 330 8.19 -9.51 19.33
C LEU A 330 7.18 -10.62 19.61
#